data_AF-A0A927ZVS8-F1
#
_entry.id   AF-A0A927ZVS8-F1
#
_cell.length_a   1.000
_cell.length_b   1.000
_cell.length_c   1.000
_cell.angle_alpha   90.00
_cell.angle_beta   90.00
_cell.angle_gamma   90.00
#
_symmetry.space_group_name_H-M   'P 1'
#
loop_
_entity.id
_entity.type
_entity.pdbx_description
1 polymer ?
#
loop_
_entity_poly.entity_id
_entity_poly.type
_entity_poly.pdbx_seq_one_letter_code
_entity_poly.pdbx_strand_id
1 'polypeptide(L)'
;MKRLVTLLVFCLLISISSVAAAGGTITGTVHLPNTERGMHIGRGEGGAAMMWDMSAPKNRKRSERAEIWLIERGINFTALPYAAVQKWYQQGTIPANQPIYHAVVNEQGQFTFQDVPAAEYYVMILDPNGKEGNQNLADKMTRDELTQKLPHVDEFELFMVGMRSCLVQKVNLRNGQTINIRPGVF
;
A
#
# COMPACT_ATOMS: atom_id res chain seq x y z
N MET A 1 25.02 -41.95 33.47
CA MET A 1 25.33 -40.90 32.47
C MET A 1 24.67 -41.13 31.10
N LYS A 2 24.46 -42.37 30.63
CA LYS A 2 23.83 -42.62 29.31
C LYS A 2 22.36 -42.16 29.16
N ARG A 3 21.58 -42.12 30.25
CA ARG A 3 20.17 -41.68 30.24
C ARG A 3 19.95 -40.17 30.19
N LEU A 4 20.97 -39.39 30.58
CA LEU A 4 20.94 -37.92 30.55
C LEU A 4 21.21 -37.38 29.14
N VAL A 5 22.04 -38.10 28.37
CA VAL A 5 22.36 -37.75 26.97
C VAL A 5 21.16 -38.00 26.04
N THR A 6 20.38 -39.06 26.25
CA THR A 6 19.19 -39.34 25.43
C THR A 6 18.06 -38.32 25.62
N LEU A 7 17.97 -37.68 26.79
CA LEU A 7 16.94 -36.67 27.07
C LEU A 7 17.28 -35.31 26.43
N LEU A 8 18.58 -35.01 26.32
CA LEU A 8 19.08 -33.77 25.70
C LEU A 8 18.98 -33.80 24.17
N VAL A 9 19.07 -34.98 23.55
CA VAL A 9 18.86 -35.16 22.11
C VAL A 9 17.39 -35.04 21.71
N PHE A 10 16.45 -35.41 22.61
CA PHE A 10 15.01 -35.31 22.32
C PHE A 10 14.48 -33.86 22.41
N CYS A 11 15.05 -33.03 23.31
CA CYS A 11 14.70 -31.61 23.38
C CYS A 11 15.23 -30.78 22.19
N LEU A 12 16.28 -31.24 21.50
CA LEU A 12 16.83 -30.54 20.34
C LEU A 12 16.01 -30.75 19.05
N LEU A 13 15.16 -31.79 19.00
CA LEU A 13 14.37 -32.14 17.80
C LEU A 13 13.01 -31.44 17.72
N ILE A 14 12.58 -30.73 18.77
CA ILE A 14 11.29 -30.02 18.80
C ILE A 14 11.44 -28.54 18.37
N SER A 15 12.67 -28.06 18.18
CA SER A 15 12.95 -26.63 18.03
C SER A 15 12.81 -26.04 16.61
N ILE A 16 12.42 -26.79 15.58
CA ILE A 16 12.47 -26.29 14.18
C ILE A 16 11.24 -26.62 13.34
N SER A 17 10.08 -26.80 13.97
CA SER A 17 8.82 -26.70 13.22
C SER A 17 8.33 -25.26 13.23
N SER A 18 9.03 -24.37 12.51
CA SER A 18 8.44 -23.13 12.05
C SER A 18 7.37 -23.54 11.04
N VAL A 19 6.17 -23.86 11.51
CA VAL A 19 5.01 -23.98 10.64
C VAL A 19 4.88 -22.61 10.01
N ALA A 20 5.29 -22.48 8.75
CA ALA A 20 4.98 -21.32 7.95
C ALA A 20 3.45 -21.25 7.95
N ALA A 21 2.90 -20.37 8.79
CA ALA A 21 1.48 -20.07 8.74
C ALA A 21 1.20 -19.69 7.30
N ALA A 22 0.31 -20.43 6.62
CA ALA A 22 -0.01 -20.18 5.24
C ALA A 22 -0.44 -18.71 5.13
N GLY A 23 0.45 -17.89 4.56
CA GLY A 23 0.21 -16.46 4.48
C GLY A 23 -1.02 -16.20 3.63
N GLY A 24 -1.81 -15.21 4.02
CA GLY A 24 -2.91 -14.73 3.21
C GLY A 24 -2.40 -13.90 2.03
N THR A 25 -3.28 -13.64 1.09
CA THR A 25 -3.01 -12.81 -0.10
C THR A 25 -3.94 -11.60 -0.09
N ILE A 26 -3.38 -10.41 -0.29
CA ILE A 26 -4.15 -9.18 -0.46
C ILE A 26 -3.94 -8.68 -1.88
N THR A 27 -5.03 -8.49 -2.62
CA THR A 27 -5.03 -7.95 -3.97
C THR A 27 -5.93 -6.72 -4.02
N GLY A 28 -5.72 -5.87 -5.01
CA GLY A 28 -6.66 -4.79 -5.26
C GLY A 28 -6.36 -4.04 -6.55
N THR A 29 -7.28 -3.15 -6.89
CA THR A 29 -7.21 -2.34 -8.11
C THR A 29 -7.46 -0.87 -7.76
N VAL A 30 -6.49 -0.01 -8.02
CA VAL A 30 -6.62 1.45 -7.88
C VAL A 30 -7.01 2.04 -9.23
N HIS A 31 -7.80 3.12 -9.20
CA HIS A 31 -8.21 3.81 -10.41
C HIS A 31 -6.99 4.41 -11.12
N LEU A 32 -6.80 4.06 -12.39
CA LEU A 32 -5.79 4.71 -13.21
C LEU A 32 -6.31 6.10 -13.62
N PRO A 33 -5.47 7.14 -13.66
CA PRO A 33 -5.87 8.39 -14.30
C PRO A 33 -6.29 8.07 -15.73
N ASN A 34 -7.53 8.42 -16.05
CA ASN A 34 -8.09 8.16 -17.37
C ASN A 34 -7.22 8.88 -18.41
N THR A 35 -6.35 8.14 -19.09
CA THR A 35 -5.47 8.67 -20.14
C THR A 35 -6.24 8.99 -21.42
N GLU A 36 -7.57 8.81 -21.41
CA GLU A 36 -8.50 9.05 -22.53
C GLU A 36 -8.95 10.51 -22.70
N ARG A 37 -8.46 11.47 -21.92
CA ARG A 37 -8.63 12.90 -22.29
C ARG A 37 -7.64 13.28 -23.37
N GLY A 38 -7.86 12.76 -24.57
CA GLY A 38 -6.97 13.00 -25.70
C GLY A 38 -7.52 12.59 -27.05
N MET A 39 -8.84 12.38 -27.21
CA MET A 39 -9.44 12.34 -28.55
C MET A 39 -10.96 12.52 -28.47
N HIS A 40 -11.43 13.76 -28.46
CA HIS A 40 -12.82 14.04 -28.84
C HIS A 40 -12.86 14.25 -30.35
N ILE A 41 -13.34 13.25 -31.10
CA ILE A 41 -13.75 13.47 -32.49
C ILE A 41 -15.09 14.19 -32.42
N GLY A 42 -15.05 15.53 -32.45
CA GLY A 42 -16.23 16.34 -32.68
C GLY A 42 -16.73 16.11 -34.10
N ARG A 43 -17.76 15.29 -34.28
CA ARG A 43 -18.42 15.10 -35.57
C ARG A 43 -19.35 16.30 -35.83
N GLY A 44 -18.79 17.40 -36.36
CA GLY A 44 -19.56 18.50 -36.92
C GLY A 44 -19.89 18.22 -38.38
N GLU A 45 -21.17 18.38 -38.77
CA GLU A 45 -21.60 18.37 -40.17
C GLU A 45 -21.02 19.58 -40.90
N GLY A 46 -19.84 19.40 -41.51
CA GLY A 46 -19.19 20.44 -42.31
C GLY A 46 -17.69 20.52 -42.07
N GLY A 47 -16.95 19.60 -42.69
CA GLY A 47 -15.48 19.66 -42.74
C GLY A 47 -14.80 18.98 -41.56
N ALA A 48 -14.08 17.89 -41.85
CA ALA A 48 -13.20 17.22 -40.89
C ALA A 48 -11.98 18.11 -40.60
N ALA A 49 -12.13 19.07 -39.69
CA ALA A 49 -11.00 19.80 -39.13
C ALA A 49 -10.34 18.93 -38.05
N MET A 50 -9.21 18.32 -38.39
CA MET A 50 -8.33 17.67 -37.41
C MET A 50 -7.66 18.78 -36.58
N MET A 51 -8.31 19.18 -35.48
CA MET A 51 -7.73 20.14 -34.56
C MET A 51 -6.66 19.44 -33.73
N TRP A 52 -5.41 19.50 -34.20
CA TRP A 52 -4.25 19.13 -33.40
C TRP A 52 -4.08 20.18 -32.31
N ASP A 53 -4.40 19.83 -31.07
CA ASP A 53 -4.00 20.60 -29.91
C ASP A 53 -2.46 20.59 -29.84
N MET A 54 -1.84 21.61 -30.44
CA MET A 54 -0.38 21.80 -30.46
C MET A 54 0.16 22.28 -29.10
N SER A 55 -0.68 22.42 -28.07
CA SER A 55 -0.27 22.84 -26.73
C SER A 55 0.01 21.69 -25.77
N ALA A 56 -0.18 20.43 -26.20
CA ALA A 56 0.19 19.27 -25.38
C ALA A 56 1.73 19.10 -25.33
N PRO A 57 2.38 19.21 -24.16
CA PRO A 57 3.83 19.07 -24.07
C PRO A 57 4.27 17.67 -24.53
N LYS A 58 5.24 17.63 -25.45
CA LYS A 58 5.80 16.40 -26.07
C LYS A 58 6.37 15.37 -25.08
N ASN A 59 6.61 15.79 -23.83
CA ASN A 59 6.98 14.90 -22.75
C ASN A 59 5.78 14.72 -21.83
N ARG A 60 4.90 13.76 -22.14
CA ARG A 60 3.95 13.24 -21.16
C ARG A 60 4.79 12.73 -19.98
N LYS A 61 4.84 13.48 -18.88
CA LYS A 61 5.42 13.00 -17.63
C LYS A 61 4.81 11.64 -17.37
N ARG A 62 5.64 10.60 -17.23
CA ARG A 62 5.19 9.27 -16.82
C ARG A 62 4.40 9.52 -15.54
N SER A 63 3.08 9.31 -15.59
CA SER A 63 2.23 9.53 -14.43
C SER A 63 2.81 8.68 -13.31
N GLU A 64 3.16 9.33 -12.20
CA GLU A 64 3.66 8.64 -11.02
C GLU A 64 2.61 7.60 -10.61
N ARG A 65 3.03 6.38 -10.32
CA ARG A 65 2.10 5.27 -10.04
C ARG A 65 1.69 5.36 -8.57
N ALA A 66 0.47 4.90 -8.28
CA ALA A 66 0.03 4.81 -6.90
C ALA A 66 0.89 3.82 -6.11
N GLU A 67 1.20 4.19 -4.88
CA GLU A 67 1.94 3.33 -3.95
C GLU A 67 1.02 2.80 -2.88
N ILE A 68 1.17 1.52 -2.56
CA ILE A 68 0.36 0.81 -1.59
C ILE A 68 1.25 0.38 -0.44
N TRP A 69 0.85 0.78 0.75
CA TRP A 69 1.51 0.46 1.99
C TRP A 69 0.56 -0.37 2.85
N LEU A 70 1.01 -1.54 3.24
CA LEU A 70 0.29 -2.42 4.16
C LEU A 70 0.97 -2.31 5.52
N ILE A 71 0.26 -1.82 6.53
CA ILE A 71 0.82 -1.57 7.87
C ILE A 71 -0.01 -2.35 8.88
N GLU A 72 0.59 -3.27 9.61
CA GLU A 72 -0.13 -3.99 10.65
C GLU A 72 -0.65 -3.02 11.73
N ARG A 73 -1.91 -3.19 12.13
CA ARG A 73 -2.59 -2.31 13.08
C ARG A 73 -2.01 -2.39 14.50
N GLY A 74 -1.43 -3.53 14.84
CA GLY A 74 -0.82 -3.84 16.14
C GLY A 74 0.67 -3.48 16.26
N ILE A 75 1.27 -2.88 15.24
CA ILE A 75 2.68 -2.50 15.26
C ILE A 75 2.99 -1.53 16.40
N ASN A 76 4.13 -1.75 17.07
CA ASN A 76 4.62 -0.86 18.11
C ASN A 76 5.62 0.16 17.54
N PHE A 77 5.12 1.30 17.09
CA PHE A 77 5.96 2.37 16.55
C PHE A 77 6.92 2.99 17.59
N THR A 78 6.62 2.90 18.89
CA THR A 78 7.49 3.47 19.94
C THR A 78 8.81 2.72 20.10
N ALA A 79 8.86 1.46 19.65
CA ALA A 79 10.07 0.65 19.65
C ALA A 79 10.99 0.94 18.44
N LEU A 80 10.55 1.75 17.48
CA LEU A 80 11.32 2.05 16.29
C LEU A 80 12.34 3.16 16.53
N PRO A 81 13.62 2.97 16.16
CA PRO A 81 14.58 4.05 16.16
C PRO A 81 14.15 5.16 15.20
N TYR A 82 14.27 6.42 15.62
CA TYR A 82 13.93 7.58 14.79
C TYR A 82 14.59 7.53 13.41
N ALA A 83 15.88 7.18 13.34
CA ALA A 83 16.61 7.08 12.07
C ALA A 83 16.01 6.04 11.10
N ALA A 84 15.38 4.98 11.61
CA ALA A 84 14.69 3.99 10.78
C ALA A 84 13.35 4.52 10.26
N VAL A 85 12.60 5.23 11.11
CA VAL A 85 11.36 5.92 10.73
C VAL A 85 11.63 6.99 9.66
N GLN A 86 12.67 7.80 9.84
CA GLN A 86 13.04 8.84 8.88
C GLN A 86 13.40 8.25 7.51
N LYS A 87 14.19 7.16 7.48
CA LYS A 87 14.50 6.44 6.24
C LYS A 87 13.26 5.85 5.59
N TRP A 88 12.32 5.33 6.39
CA TRP A 88 11.06 4.86 5.88
C TRP A 88 10.28 5.98 5.20
N TYR A 89 10.11 7.13 5.85
CA TYR A 89 9.34 8.23 5.29
C TYR A 89 9.99 8.91 4.08
N GLN A 90 11.31 9.10 4.11
CA GLN A 90 12.03 9.82 3.07
C GLN A 90 12.42 8.96 1.88
N GLN A 91 12.68 7.66 2.10
CA GLN A 91 13.27 6.77 1.10
C GLN A 91 12.41 5.54 0.81
N GLY A 92 11.27 5.38 1.49
CA GLY A 92 10.43 4.18 1.38
C GLY A 92 11.10 2.92 1.95
N THR A 93 12.18 3.04 2.73
CA THR A 93 12.91 1.89 3.26
C THR A 93 12.22 1.35 4.52
N ILE A 94 11.59 0.19 4.40
CA ILE A 94 10.86 -0.44 5.51
C ILE A 94 11.84 -0.76 6.67
N PRO A 95 11.51 -0.37 7.92
CA PRO A 95 12.34 -0.73 9.06
C PRO A 95 12.44 -2.24 9.25
N ALA A 96 13.62 -2.75 9.61
CA ALA A 96 13.86 -4.18 9.73
C ALA A 96 12.92 -4.85 10.74
N ASN A 97 12.46 -6.06 10.41
CA ASN A 97 11.58 -6.89 11.24
C ASN A 97 10.25 -6.21 11.62
N GLN A 98 9.76 -5.27 10.80
CA GLN A 98 8.44 -4.68 10.99
C GLN A 98 7.41 -5.28 10.04
N PRO A 99 6.16 -5.46 10.49
CA PRO A 99 5.07 -5.96 9.67
C PRO A 99 4.49 -4.84 8.78
N ILE A 100 5.37 -4.23 7.99
CA ILE A 100 5.06 -3.22 6.99
C ILE A 100 5.45 -3.81 5.63
N TYR A 101 4.59 -3.64 4.63
CA TYR A 101 4.82 -4.11 3.27
C TYR A 101 4.55 -2.99 2.28
N HIS A 102 5.25 -3.02 1.16
CA HIS A 102 5.15 -2.02 0.10
C HIS A 102 4.92 -2.70 -1.25
N ALA A 103 4.01 -2.15 -2.03
CA ALA A 103 3.79 -2.53 -3.41
C ALA A 103 3.50 -1.29 -4.25
N VAL A 104 4.05 -1.26 -5.46
CA VAL A 104 3.73 -0.23 -6.46
C VAL A 104 2.71 -0.83 -7.42
N VAL A 105 1.66 -0.08 -7.75
CA VAL A 105 0.65 -0.58 -8.71
C VAL A 105 1.27 -0.80 -10.09
N ASN A 106 0.78 -1.82 -10.79
CA ASN A 106 1.18 -2.08 -12.18
C ASN A 106 0.50 -1.13 -13.18
N GLU A 107 0.74 -1.33 -14.47
CA GLU A 107 0.17 -0.51 -15.55
C GLU A 107 -1.34 -0.63 -15.67
N GLN A 108 -1.90 -1.72 -15.16
CA GLN A 108 -3.34 -2.00 -15.07
C GLN A 108 -3.95 -1.52 -13.75
N GLY A 109 -3.19 -0.81 -12.90
CA GLY A 109 -3.65 -0.28 -11.61
C GLY A 109 -3.77 -1.34 -10.52
N GLN A 110 -3.22 -2.55 -10.72
CA GLN A 110 -3.36 -3.67 -9.79
C GLN A 110 -2.15 -3.78 -8.86
N PHE A 111 -2.38 -4.23 -7.64
CA PHE A 111 -1.33 -4.57 -6.68
C PHE A 111 -1.62 -5.94 -6.03
N THR A 112 -0.57 -6.58 -5.52
CA THR A 112 -0.69 -7.86 -4.83
C THR A 112 0.38 -7.97 -3.73
N PHE A 113 -0.06 -8.38 -2.55
CA PHE A 113 0.79 -8.83 -1.44
C PHE A 113 0.56 -10.33 -1.26
N GLN A 114 1.62 -11.12 -1.33
CA GLN A 114 1.60 -12.56 -1.11
C GLN A 114 2.25 -12.89 0.23
N ASP A 115 1.89 -14.05 0.78
CA ASP A 115 2.47 -14.60 2.01
C ASP A 115 2.42 -13.65 3.22
N VAL A 116 1.33 -12.87 3.32
CA VAL A 116 1.12 -11.92 4.42
C VAL A 116 0.57 -12.67 5.64
N PRO A 117 1.17 -12.53 6.84
CA PRO A 117 0.64 -13.13 8.07
C PRO A 117 -0.80 -12.73 8.37
N ALA A 118 -1.55 -13.58 9.06
CA ALA A 118 -2.89 -13.21 9.50
C ALA A 118 -2.84 -12.14 10.60
N ALA A 119 -3.39 -10.97 10.31
CA ALA A 119 -3.54 -9.87 11.25
C ALA A 119 -4.57 -8.85 10.74
N GLU A 120 -4.78 -7.79 11.52
CA GLU A 120 -5.47 -6.59 11.05
C GLU A 120 -4.47 -5.62 10.46
N TYR A 121 -4.76 -5.12 9.27
CA TYR A 121 -3.90 -4.21 8.53
C TYR A 121 -4.62 -2.92 8.17
N TYR A 122 -3.86 -1.83 8.18
CA TYR A 122 -4.17 -0.63 7.42
C TYR A 122 -3.61 -0.78 6.01
N VAL A 123 -4.47 -0.58 5.02
CA VAL A 123 -4.09 -0.50 3.61
C VAL A 123 -4.11 0.97 3.26
N MET A 124 -2.92 1.57 3.20
CA MET A 124 -2.71 2.95 2.84
C MET A 124 -2.36 3.06 1.36
N ILE A 125 -3.07 3.93 0.66
CA ILE A 125 -2.98 4.13 -0.77
C ILE A 125 -2.60 5.58 -1.00
N LEU A 126 -1.41 5.76 -1.55
CA LEU A 126 -0.87 7.07 -1.93
C LEU A 126 -1.01 7.20 -3.44
N ASP A 127 -2.07 7.89 -3.87
CA ASP A 127 -2.36 8.08 -5.29
C ASP A 127 -2.07 9.54 -5.69
N PRO A 128 -1.06 9.78 -6.55
CA PRO A 128 -0.72 11.12 -7.04
C PRO A 128 -1.82 11.74 -7.92
N ASN A 129 -2.76 10.94 -8.43
CA ASN A 129 -3.88 11.41 -9.26
C ASN A 129 -5.24 11.30 -8.56
N GLY A 130 -5.27 10.79 -7.33
CA GLY A 130 -6.51 10.56 -6.61
C GLY A 130 -7.18 11.88 -6.23
N LYS A 131 -8.52 11.87 -6.19
CA LYS A 131 -9.31 13.03 -5.78
C LYS A 131 -9.72 12.85 -4.31
N GLU A 132 -9.25 13.73 -3.44
CA GLU A 132 -9.62 13.72 -2.01
C GLU A 132 -11.13 13.88 -1.78
N GLY A 133 -11.86 14.47 -2.72
CA GLY A 133 -13.30 14.74 -2.61
C GLY A 133 -14.22 13.51 -2.53
N ASN A 134 -13.73 12.31 -2.86
CA ASN A 134 -14.54 11.07 -2.85
C ASN A 134 -14.25 10.14 -1.67
N GLN A 135 -13.53 10.60 -0.63
CA GLN A 135 -13.27 9.77 0.55
C GLN A 135 -14.51 9.68 1.45
N ASN A 136 -14.96 8.45 1.72
CA ASN A 136 -16.03 8.19 2.68
C ASN A 136 -15.58 8.58 4.10
N LEU A 137 -16.51 8.96 4.97
CA LEU A 137 -16.24 9.29 6.37
C LEU A 137 -15.48 8.16 7.09
N ALA A 138 -15.80 6.91 6.79
CA ALA A 138 -15.13 5.74 7.36
C ALA A 138 -13.62 5.68 7.00
N ASP A 139 -13.26 6.05 5.77
CA ASP A 139 -11.86 6.07 5.31
C ASP A 139 -11.09 7.21 5.98
N LYS A 140 -11.74 8.38 6.15
CA LYS A 140 -11.16 9.51 6.89
C LYS A 140 -10.89 9.17 8.35
N MET A 141 -11.87 8.59 9.05
CA MET A 141 -11.70 8.15 10.44
C MET A 141 -10.60 7.09 10.57
N THR A 142 -10.47 6.20 9.59
CA THR A 142 -9.40 5.19 9.55
C THR A 142 -8.03 5.83 9.34
N ARG A 143 -7.92 6.81 8.44
CA ARG A 143 -6.71 7.59 8.24
C ARG A 143 -6.30 8.31 9.52
N ASP A 144 -7.25 8.97 10.18
CA ASP A 144 -7.00 9.71 11.41
C ASP A 144 -6.57 8.76 12.56
N GLU A 145 -7.09 7.53 12.61
CA GLU A 145 -6.61 6.49 13.54
C GLU A 145 -5.16 6.09 13.24
N LEU A 146 -4.79 5.96 11.96
CA LEU A 146 -3.42 5.63 11.58
C LEU A 146 -2.46 6.78 11.93
N THR A 147 -2.79 8.02 11.60
CA THR A 147 -1.93 9.18 11.85
C THR A 147 -1.69 9.40 13.35
N GLN A 148 -2.68 9.15 14.21
CA GLN A 148 -2.49 9.20 15.67
C GLN A 148 -1.48 8.18 16.20
N LYS A 149 -1.28 7.06 15.51
CA LYS A 149 -0.31 6.02 15.90
C LYS A 149 1.08 6.26 15.33
N LEU A 150 1.17 6.98 14.22
CA LEU A 150 2.43 7.17 13.51
C LEU A 150 3.37 8.10 14.30
N PRO A 151 4.67 7.77 14.39
CA PRO A 151 5.67 8.66 14.94
C PRO A 151 5.93 9.80 13.94
N HIS A 152 6.12 11.03 14.44
CA HIS A 152 6.47 12.21 13.63
C HIS A 152 5.51 12.45 12.45
N VAL A 153 4.24 12.67 12.74
CA VAL A 153 3.16 12.82 11.75
C VAL A 153 3.46 13.92 10.72
N ASP A 154 4.06 15.04 11.13
CA ASP A 154 4.41 16.12 10.21
C ASP A 154 5.41 15.68 9.12
N GLU A 155 6.36 14.80 9.47
CA GLU A 155 7.31 14.23 8.52
C GLU A 155 6.64 13.21 7.60
N PHE A 156 5.72 12.40 8.15
CA PHE A 156 4.90 11.47 7.37
C PHE A 156 4.08 12.22 6.30
N GLU A 157 3.37 13.27 6.71
CA GLU A 157 2.56 14.09 5.80
C GLU A 157 3.44 14.80 4.76
N LEU A 158 4.61 15.31 5.16
CA LEU A 158 5.49 16.02 4.24
C LEU A 158 6.18 15.10 3.22
N PHE A 159 6.72 13.96 3.66
CA PHE A 159 7.61 13.12 2.84
C PHE A 159 6.90 11.94 2.17
N MET A 160 5.94 11.29 2.85
CA MET A 160 5.20 10.18 2.24
C MET A 160 3.97 10.66 1.48
N VAL A 161 3.10 11.44 2.14
CA VAL A 161 1.85 11.90 1.52
C VAL A 161 2.14 13.00 0.51
N GLY A 162 2.80 14.08 0.93
CA GLY A 162 3.18 15.20 0.09
C GLY A 162 1.96 15.80 -0.63
N MET A 163 1.99 15.77 -1.96
CA MET A 163 0.89 16.25 -2.82
C MET A 163 -0.06 15.13 -3.28
N ARG A 164 0.15 13.90 -2.80
CA ARG A 164 -0.63 12.73 -3.20
C ARG A 164 -1.86 12.61 -2.33
N SER A 165 -2.95 12.09 -2.87
CA SER A 165 -4.08 11.72 -2.05
C SER A 165 -3.73 10.50 -1.18
N CYS A 166 -4.12 10.53 0.09
CA CYS A 166 -3.91 9.43 1.04
C CYS A 166 -5.26 8.84 1.45
N LEU A 167 -5.53 7.61 1.03
CA LEU A 167 -6.70 6.84 1.43
C LEU A 167 -6.27 5.65 2.29
N VAL A 168 -6.97 5.41 3.39
CA VAL A 168 -6.63 4.33 4.33
C VAL A 168 -7.86 3.48 4.61
N GLN A 169 -7.74 2.17 4.42
CA GLN A 169 -8.79 1.19 4.69
C GLN A 169 -8.32 0.13 5.69
N LYS A 170 -9.24 -0.43 6.47
CA LYS A 170 -8.94 -1.54 7.39
C LYS A 170 -9.27 -2.87 6.72
N VAL A 171 -8.36 -3.83 6.88
CA VAL A 171 -8.55 -5.19 6.38
C VAL A 171 -8.18 -6.19 7.47
N ASN A 172 -9.02 -7.19 7.67
CA ASN A 172 -8.74 -8.32 8.55
C ASN A 172 -8.37 -9.52 7.68
N LEU A 173 -7.10 -9.93 7.72
CA LEU A 173 -6.57 -11.06 6.96
C LEU A 173 -6.47 -12.30 7.83
N ARG A 174 -7.02 -13.42 7.35
CA ARG A 174 -6.88 -14.74 7.97
C ARG A 174 -5.90 -15.62 7.19
N ASN A 175 -5.37 -16.65 7.84
CA ASN A 175 -4.42 -17.58 7.22
C ASN A 175 -5.02 -18.23 5.98
N GLY A 176 -4.28 -18.24 4.87
CA GLY A 176 -4.71 -18.77 3.58
C GLY A 176 -5.87 -18.02 2.92
N GLN A 177 -6.32 -16.88 3.46
CA GLN A 177 -7.40 -16.09 2.88
C GLN A 177 -6.88 -15.21 1.74
N THR A 178 -7.65 -15.10 0.66
CA THR A 178 -7.43 -14.07 -0.37
C THR A 178 -8.46 -12.96 -0.22
N ILE A 179 -7.99 -11.71 -0.13
CA ILE A 179 -8.84 -10.51 -0.03
C ILE A 179 -8.62 -9.66 -1.27
N ASN A 180 -9.71 -9.13 -1.83
CA ASN A 180 -9.68 -8.20 -2.94
C ASN A 180 -10.24 -6.84 -2.49
N ILE A 181 -9.45 -5.79 -2.64
CA ILE A 181 -9.75 -4.43 -2.22
C ILE A 181 -10.02 -3.56 -3.44
N ARG A 182 -11.12 -2.82 -3.41
CA ARG A 182 -11.51 -1.85 -4.45
C ARG A 182 -11.69 -0.47 -3.81
N PRO A 183 -10.62 0.34 -3.76
CA PRO A 183 -10.67 1.68 -3.20
C PRO A 183 -11.56 2.60 -4.06
N GLY A 184 -12.43 3.38 -3.42
CA GLY A 184 -13.21 4.43 -4.10
C GLY A 184 -14.40 3.98 -4.95
N VAL A 185 -14.81 2.71 -4.88
CA VAL A 185 -16.07 2.22 -5.46
C VAL A 185 -17.08 2.00 -4.35
N PHE A 186 -17.78 3.06 -3.96
CA PHE A 186 -19.00 3.00 -3.16
C PHE A 186 -20.06 3.90 -3.79
#